data_AF-A0A942D590-F1
#
_entry.id   AF-A0A942D590-F1
#
_cell.length_a   1.000
_cell.length_b   1.000
_cell.length_c   1.000
_cell.angle_alpha   90.00
_cell.angle_beta   90.00
_cell.angle_gamma   90.00
#
_symmetry.space_group_name_H-M   'P 1'
#
loop_
_entity.id
_entity.type
_entity.pdbx_description
1 polymer ?
#
loop_
_entity_poly.entity_id
_entity_poly.type
_entity_poly.pdbx_seq_one_letter_code
_entity_poly.pdbx_strand_id
1 'polypeptide(L)'
;MAIATAALIAPAAAGAATQSFTVPGASTFVVPAGVTSVSVEAFGAAGGNSSMGAAGGLGAEAQASAIAVTPGETLTVVVGGRGGNGTEGPPIPMAPCTWGSGGINGGGEAGECNEGPAAGGGGGASEIRRGGTALIVAGGGGGAGANGGGGAGGPGGQTGTTGTAGSSGQGGGGGTGATPTAPGLGGNAQGSAQGGENGAAGQGGKGGSWVDAAGGGGGGGVYGGGGGGGSQNYAGAGGGGGSSIGPAGTVFTSGAKAGDGQVVISFTYTPTLTVAASAGVTLGGQIGATATLVSSHETSGTITFKAFGPADATCSGAPVFTETSPVTAVGPYKSSTFTPAAVGTYRWIADYSGGGESAPATSDCAEASAATTVSAVEAPKPPVSPPPSVRIVYSPNKAHRPNRAGGPRYTFTFIDETP
;
A
#
# COMPACT_ATOMS: atom_id res chain seq x y z
N MET A 1 -9.91 -35.53 -35.31
CA MET A 1 -9.81 -35.27 -33.87
C MET A 1 -8.95 -34.04 -33.69
N ALA A 2 -9.56 -32.87 -33.50
CA ALA A 2 -8.82 -31.63 -33.23
C ALA A 2 -8.51 -31.59 -31.74
N ILE A 3 -7.22 -31.54 -31.39
CA ILE A 3 -6.75 -31.35 -30.03
C ILE A 3 -7.02 -29.88 -29.68
N ALA A 4 -7.98 -29.64 -28.79
CA ALA A 4 -8.19 -28.31 -28.21
C ALA A 4 -7.03 -28.05 -27.24
N THR A 5 -6.12 -27.16 -27.63
CA THR A 5 -5.11 -26.59 -26.74
C THR A 5 -5.84 -25.72 -25.72
N ALA A 6 -5.96 -26.19 -24.48
CA ALA A 6 -6.37 -25.36 -23.36
C ALA A 6 -5.29 -24.28 -23.18
N ALA A 7 -5.61 -23.03 -23.52
CA ALA A 7 -4.76 -21.91 -23.20
C ALA A 7 -4.66 -21.81 -21.68
N LEU A 8 -3.45 -21.97 -21.12
CA LEU A 8 -3.17 -21.58 -19.75
C LEU A 8 -3.32 -20.06 -19.68
N ILE A 9 -4.49 -19.59 -19.25
CA ILE A 9 -4.67 -18.21 -18.83
C ILE A 9 -3.86 -18.08 -17.53
N ALA A 10 -2.72 -17.37 -17.60
CA ALA A 10 -2.00 -17.00 -16.39
C ALA A 10 -2.96 -16.26 -15.45
N PRO A 11 -3.01 -16.59 -14.15
CA PRO A 11 -3.90 -15.89 -13.22
C PRO A 11 -3.59 -14.39 -13.26
N ALA A 12 -4.62 -13.58 -13.53
CA ALA A 12 -4.49 -12.13 -13.53
C ALA A 12 -4.06 -11.69 -12.12
N ALA A 13 -2.87 -11.10 -12.01
CA ALA A 13 -2.40 -10.52 -10.77
C ALA A 13 -3.39 -9.45 -10.28
N ALA A 14 -3.47 -9.26 -8.95
CA ALA A 14 -4.27 -8.21 -8.36
C ALA A 14 -3.89 -6.84 -8.95
N GLY A 15 -4.88 -6.11 -9.48
CA GLY A 15 -4.74 -4.71 -9.81
C GLY A 15 -4.69 -3.86 -8.54
N ALA A 16 -4.02 -2.71 -8.60
CA ALA A 16 -4.02 -1.77 -7.50
C ALA A 16 -5.29 -0.90 -7.55
N ALA A 17 -5.97 -0.79 -6.42
CA ALA A 17 -6.96 0.27 -6.19
C ALA A 17 -6.24 1.62 -6.11
N THR A 18 -6.90 2.69 -6.55
CA THR A 18 -6.31 4.05 -6.54
C THR A 18 -7.27 5.08 -5.96
N GLN A 19 -6.73 6.04 -5.21
CA GLN A 19 -7.45 7.22 -4.74
C GLN A 19 -6.65 8.48 -5.07
N SER A 20 -7.30 9.43 -5.77
CA SER A 20 -6.69 10.65 -6.24
C SER A 20 -7.22 11.89 -5.52
N PHE A 21 -6.30 12.74 -5.09
CA PHE A 21 -6.56 14.04 -4.48
C PHE A 21 -6.00 15.14 -5.39
N THR A 22 -6.87 15.99 -5.91
CA THR A 22 -6.51 17.02 -6.92
C THR A 22 -6.94 18.44 -6.53
N VAL A 23 -7.72 18.59 -5.46
CA VAL A 23 -8.19 19.89 -4.98
C VAL A 23 -7.19 20.41 -3.95
N PRO A 24 -6.61 21.61 -4.14
CA PRO A 24 -5.70 22.22 -3.16
C PRO A 24 -6.29 22.30 -1.75
N GLY A 25 -5.46 22.05 -0.75
CA GLY A 25 -5.85 22.04 0.66
C GLY A 25 -5.80 20.66 1.29
N ALA A 26 -6.30 20.57 2.52
CA ALA A 26 -6.24 19.36 3.33
C ALA A 26 -7.47 18.45 3.08
N SER A 27 -7.18 17.15 2.96
CA SER A 27 -8.12 16.04 2.89
C SER A 27 -7.63 14.90 3.79
N THR A 28 -8.43 13.85 3.93
CA THR A 28 -8.07 12.68 4.72
C THR A 28 -8.14 11.41 3.90
N PHE A 29 -7.18 10.50 4.13
CA PHE A 29 -7.21 9.12 3.66
C PHE A 29 -7.31 8.18 4.86
N VAL A 30 -8.38 7.38 4.93
CA VAL A 30 -8.52 6.31 5.92
C VAL A 30 -7.95 5.04 5.30
N VAL A 31 -6.91 4.50 5.91
CA VAL A 31 -6.25 3.27 5.44
C VAL A 31 -7.24 2.11 5.52
N PRO A 32 -7.54 1.41 4.41
CA PRO A 32 -8.51 0.33 4.44
C PRO A 32 -8.09 -0.83 5.34
N ALA A 33 -9.06 -1.63 5.78
CA ALA A 33 -8.81 -2.80 6.59
C ALA A 33 -7.84 -3.76 5.87
N GLY A 34 -6.88 -4.32 6.63
CA GLY A 34 -5.86 -5.23 6.11
C GLY A 34 -4.73 -4.57 5.30
N VAL A 35 -4.85 -3.31 4.88
CA VAL A 35 -3.79 -2.62 4.13
C VAL A 35 -2.69 -2.14 5.09
N THR A 36 -1.48 -2.67 4.90
CA THR A 36 -0.29 -2.32 5.71
C THR A 36 0.77 -1.54 4.93
N SER A 37 0.58 -1.37 3.62
CA SER A 37 1.47 -0.61 2.75
C SER A 37 0.68 0.04 1.61
N VAL A 38 1.08 1.25 1.22
CA VAL A 38 0.56 1.97 0.05
C VAL A 38 1.70 2.46 -0.83
N SER A 39 1.47 2.57 -2.13
CA SER A 39 2.33 3.34 -3.04
C SER A 39 1.75 4.74 -3.23
N VAL A 40 2.61 5.73 -3.41
CA VAL A 40 2.21 7.14 -3.50
C VAL A 40 2.96 7.84 -4.62
N GLU A 41 2.21 8.60 -5.42
CA GLU A 41 2.72 9.59 -6.36
C GLU A 41 2.24 10.97 -5.90
N ALA A 42 3.15 11.79 -5.37
CA ALA A 42 2.86 13.15 -4.93
C ALA A 42 3.50 14.16 -5.89
N PHE A 43 2.72 15.15 -6.31
CA PHE A 43 3.12 16.22 -7.21
C PHE A 43 2.93 17.57 -6.52
N GLY A 44 4.01 18.34 -6.36
CA GLY A 44 3.94 19.73 -5.91
C GLY A 44 3.29 20.62 -6.96
N ALA A 45 2.81 21.79 -6.56
CA ALA A 45 2.17 22.72 -7.47
C ALA A 45 3.19 23.61 -8.21
N ALA A 46 2.82 24.11 -9.38
CA ALA A 46 3.62 25.08 -10.12
C ALA A 46 3.52 26.48 -9.52
N GLY A 47 4.57 27.28 -9.74
CA GLY A 47 4.53 28.72 -9.51
C GLY A 47 3.64 29.47 -10.51
N GLY A 48 3.32 30.71 -10.15
CA GLY A 48 2.61 31.66 -10.99
C GLY A 48 3.53 32.26 -12.05
N ASN A 49 2.92 32.62 -13.19
CA ASN A 49 3.59 33.34 -14.26
C ASN A 49 3.62 34.84 -13.94
N SER A 50 4.54 35.56 -14.56
CA SER A 50 4.50 37.02 -14.55
C SER A 50 3.46 37.52 -15.56
N SER A 51 3.06 38.79 -15.42
CA SER A 51 2.11 39.43 -16.33
C SER A 51 2.62 39.53 -17.77
N MET A 52 3.96 39.50 -17.94
CA MET A 52 4.66 39.62 -19.22
C MET A 52 5.08 38.27 -19.81
N GLY A 53 4.61 37.15 -19.26
CA GLY A 53 4.77 35.83 -19.85
C GLY A 53 6.00 35.04 -19.41
N ALA A 54 6.78 35.52 -18.43
CA ALA A 54 7.80 34.68 -17.80
C ALA A 54 7.12 33.54 -17.01
N ALA A 55 7.60 32.31 -17.17
CA ALA A 55 6.97 31.13 -16.61
C ALA A 55 7.36 30.90 -15.15
N GLY A 56 6.38 30.54 -14.31
CA GLY A 56 6.65 29.94 -13.01
C GLY A 56 7.31 28.58 -13.17
N GLY A 57 8.10 28.19 -12.16
CA GLY A 57 8.70 26.87 -12.07
C GLY A 57 7.62 25.79 -11.87
N LEU A 58 7.86 24.61 -12.45
CA LEU A 58 6.99 23.45 -12.28
C LEU A 58 7.20 22.81 -10.89
N GLY A 59 6.17 22.18 -10.35
CA GLY A 59 6.27 21.43 -9.10
C GLY A 59 7.02 20.10 -9.27
N ALA A 60 7.62 19.62 -8.20
CA ALA A 60 8.32 18.33 -8.16
C ALA A 60 7.33 17.16 -8.18
N GLU A 61 7.86 15.97 -8.45
CA GLU A 61 7.21 14.71 -8.14
C GLU A 61 8.04 13.93 -7.11
N ALA A 62 7.36 13.25 -6.20
CA ALA A 62 7.92 12.26 -5.28
C ALA A 62 7.11 10.96 -5.41
N GLN A 63 7.76 9.89 -5.86
CA GLN A 63 7.16 8.56 -6.02
C GLN A 63 7.73 7.58 -5.01
N ALA A 64 6.88 7.01 -4.16
CA ALA A 64 7.25 5.96 -3.21
C ALA A 64 6.45 4.69 -3.49
N SER A 65 7.11 3.57 -3.71
CA SER A 65 6.44 2.28 -3.97
C SER A 65 5.92 1.60 -2.72
N ALA A 66 6.44 1.96 -1.54
CA ALA A 66 6.01 1.40 -0.26
C ALA A 66 6.15 2.42 0.87
N ILE A 67 5.01 2.91 1.36
CA ILE A 67 4.87 3.63 2.62
C ILE A 67 4.11 2.72 3.58
N ALA A 68 4.76 2.36 4.70
CA ALA A 68 4.13 1.55 5.74
C ALA A 68 2.97 2.30 6.39
N VAL A 69 1.82 1.64 6.48
CA VAL A 69 0.59 2.15 7.07
C VAL A 69 -0.03 1.14 8.03
N THR A 70 -0.91 1.62 8.89
CA THR A 70 -1.67 0.80 9.84
C THR A 70 -3.13 0.72 9.38
N PRO A 71 -3.72 -0.48 9.27
CA PRO A 71 -5.14 -0.61 8.94
C PRO A 71 -6.03 0.25 9.85
N GLY A 72 -6.91 1.05 9.24
CA GLY A 72 -7.83 1.94 9.93
C GLY A 72 -7.25 3.28 10.41
N GLU A 73 -5.94 3.52 10.27
CA GLU A 73 -5.39 4.84 10.61
C GLU A 73 -5.86 5.91 9.61
N THR A 74 -5.96 7.15 10.07
CA THR A 74 -6.28 8.30 9.22
C THR A 74 -5.02 9.10 8.94
N LEU A 75 -4.67 9.24 7.66
CA LEU A 75 -3.59 10.08 7.18
C LEU A 75 -4.16 11.40 6.66
N THR A 76 -3.44 12.50 6.88
CA THR A 76 -3.76 13.79 6.26
C THR A 76 -3.08 13.85 4.90
N VAL A 77 -3.84 14.18 3.87
CA VAL A 77 -3.33 14.44 2.52
C VAL A 77 -3.47 15.94 2.28
N VAL A 78 -2.38 16.61 1.95
CA VAL A 78 -2.39 18.03 1.61
C VAL A 78 -1.97 18.17 0.16
N VAL A 79 -2.82 18.80 -0.65
CA VAL A 79 -2.51 19.12 -2.05
C VAL A 79 -2.07 20.57 -2.14
N GLY A 80 -0.90 20.81 -2.74
CA GLY A 80 -0.38 22.14 -2.97
C GLY A 80 -1.24 22.92 -3.96
N GLY A 81 -1.45 24.20 -3.70
CA GLY A 81 -2.09 25.11 -4.65
C GLY A 81 -1.07 25.78 -5.57
N ARG A 82 -1.46 26.04 -6.81
CA ARG A 82 -0.66 26.83 -7.75
C ARG A 82 -0.44 28.25 -7.23
N GLY A 83 0.75 28.79 -7.46
CA GLY A 83 1.02 30.21 -7.23
C GLY A 83 0.16 31.12 -8.12
N GLY A 84 -0.28 32.25 -7.58
CA GLY A 84 -1.03 33.27 -8.30
C GLY A 84 -0.17 33.89 -9.40
N ASN A 85 -0.78 34.14 -10.57
CA ASN A 85 -0.11 34.91 -11.62
C ASN A 85 -0.02 36.37 -11.20
N GLY A 86 1.06 37.04 -11.61
CA GLY A 86 1.06 38.50 -11.66
C GLY A 86 0.11 38.98 -12.75
N THR A 87 -0.73 39.97 -12.45
CA THR A 87 -1.62 40.60 -13.44
C THR A 87 -1.36 42.10 -13.50
N GLU A 88 -1.30 42.65 -14.71
CA GLU A 88 -1.27 44.11 -14.87
C GLU A 88 -2.64 44.70 -14.51
N GLY A 89 -2.63 45.87 -13.87
CA GLY A 89 -3.84 46.67 -13.71
C GLY A 89 -4.37 47.16 -15.07
N PRO A 90 -5.67 47.54 -15.18
CA PRO A 90 -6.21 48.10 -16.41
C PRO A 90 -5.44 49.36 -16.85
N PRO A 91 -5.30 49.61 -18.16
CA PRO A 91 -4.58 50.78 -18.66
C PRO A 91 -5.41 52.05 -18.48
N ILE A 92 -5.18 52.82 -17.41
CA ILE A 92 -5.33 54.31 -17.30
C ILE A 92 -5.03 54.75 -15.85
N PRO A 93 -4.66 56.03 -15.64
CA PRO A 93 -3.40 56.38 -15.00
C PRO A 93 -3.29 55.82 -13.57
N MET A 94 -2.30 54.96 -13.33
CA MET A 94 -1.95 54.42 -12.00
C MET A 94 -2.94 53.43 -11.38
N ALA A 95 -3.40 52.41 -12.13
CA ALA A 95 -3.98 51.24 -11.50
C ALA A 95 -2.86 50.40 -10.84
N PRO A 96 -2.94 50.06 -9.53
CA PRO A 96 -1.94 49.25 -8.87
C PRO A 96 -1.89 47.86 -9.52
N CYS A 97 -0.69 47.34 -9.73
CA CYS A 97 -0.50 45.96 -10.14
C CYS A 97 -1.10 45.00 -9.08
N THR A 98 -1.44 43.77 -9.46
CA THR A 98 -1.74 42.71 -8.47
C THR A 98 -0.65 41.66 -8.56
N TRP A 99 0.17 41.56 -7.53
CA TRP A 99 1.24 40.57 -7.45
C TRP A 99 0.66 39.17 -7.18
N GLY A 100 1.39 38.15 -7.64
CA GLY A 100 0.98 36.77 -7.47
C GLY A 100 1.00 36.34 -6.01
N SER A 101 -0.15 35.87 -5.51
CA SER A 101 -0.25 35.26 -4.19
C SER A 101 0.54 33.95 -4.12
N GLY A 102 1.01 33.60 -2.92
CA GLY A 102 1.56 32.28 -2.66
C GLY A 102 0.53 31.17 -2.86
N GLY A 103 0.98 30.04 -3.39
CA GLY A 103 0.18 28.82 -3.50
C GLY A 103 -0.11 28.19 -2.13
N ILE A 104 -1.29 27.59 -1.99
CA ILE A 104 -1.70 26.89 -0.76
C ILE A 104 -0.65 25.84 -0.37
N ASN A 105 -0.36 25.75 0.92
CA ASN A 105 0.66 24.85 1.50
C ASN A 105 2.10 25.21 1.12
N GLY A 106 2.44 26.50 1.24
CA GLY A 106 3.84 26.89 1.37
C GLY A 106 4.41 27.78 0.29
N GLY A 107 3.63 28.22 -0.71
CA GLY A 107 4.13 29.12 -1.73
C GLY A 107 4.41 30.52 -1.16
N GLY A 108 5.56 31.09 -1.49
CA GLY A 108 5.88 32.48 -1.18
C GLY A 108 5.13 33.45 -2.10
N GLU A 109 4.76 34.62 -1.58
CA GLU A 109 4.18 35.68 -2.40
C GLU A 109 5.24 36.29 -3.34
N ALA A 110 4.80 36.83 -4.48
CA ALA A 110 5.67 37.67 -5.30
C ALA A 110 5.99 38.99 -4.57
N GLY A 111 7.03 39.68 -5.02
CA GLY A 111 7.34 41.02 -4.53
C GLY A 111 6.25 42.03 -4.88
N GLU A 112 6.11 43.05 -4.04
CA GLU A 112 5.15 44.12 -4.28
C GLU A 112 5.61 44.96 -5.47
N CYS A 113 4.65 45.38 -6.28
CA CYS A 113 4.82 46.40 -7.30
C CYS A 113 3.82 47.53 -7.06
N ASN A 114 4.16 48.73 -7.54
CA ASN A 114 3.29 49.89 -7.44
C ASN A 114 2.65 50.20 -8.80
N GLU A 115 3.36 49.95 -9.91
CA GLU A 115 2.91 50.21 -11.28
C GLU A 115 3.55 49.22 -12.26
N GLY A 116 2.87 48.89 -13.36
CA GLY A 116 3.47 48.08 -14.42
C GLY A 116 3.47 46.56 -14.16
N PRO A 117 4.42 45.82 -14.77
CA PRO A 117 4.41 44.37 -14.78
C PRO A 117 4.47 43.73 -13.38
N ALA A 118 3.70 42.67 -13.18
CA ALA A 118 3.61 41.95 -11.91
C ALA A 118 4.31 40.59 -11.96
N ALA A 119 4.94 40.21 -10.84
CA ALA A 119 5.58 38.92 -10.65
C ALA A 119 4.58 37.84 -10.18
N GLY A 120 4.93 36.58 -10.39
CA GLY A 120 4.14 35.42 -9.94
C GLY A 120 4.55 34.93 -8.55
N GLY A 121 3.60 34.39 -7.79
CA GLY A 121 3.86 33.73 -6.51
C GLY A 121 4.39 32.31 -6.69
N GLY A 122 5.01 31.74 -5.67
CA GLY A 122 5.46 30.34 -5.69
C GLY A 122 4.31 29.34 -5.51
N GLY A 123 4.48 28.13 -6.01
CA GLY A 123 3.54 27.01 -5.82
C GLY A 123 3.76 26.32 -4.47
N GLY A 124 2.69 25.74 -3.92
CA GLY A 124 2.77 24.99 -2.67
C GLY A 124 3.17 23.53 -2.83
N ALA A 125 3.54 22.91 -1.72
CA ALA A 125 3.92 21.50 -1.67
C ALA A 125 2.71 20.58 -1.53
N SER A 126 2.82 19.37 -2.06
CA SER A 126 1.86 18.28 -1.80
C SER A 126 2.49 17.22 -0.91
N GLU A 127 1.75 16.69 0.05
CA GLU A 127 2.30 15.79 1.06
C GLU A 127 1.25 14.85 1.65
N ILE A 128 1.74 13.76 2.26
CA ILE A 128 0.96 12.91 3.16
C ILE A 128 1.59 12.99 4.54
N ARG A 129 0.77 13.14 5.57
CA ARG A 129 1.19 13.28 6.97
C ARG A 129 0.52 12.23 7.84
N ARG A 130 1.29 11.71 8.81
CA ARG A 130 0.80 10.95 9.97
C ARG A 130 0.87 11.88 11.17
N GLY A 131 -0.29 12.37 11.61
CA GLY A 131 -0.36 13.46 12.58
C GLY A 131 0.42 14.68 12.07
N GLY A 132 1.39 15.17 12.86
CA GLY A 132 2.23 16.31 12.49
C GLY A 132 3.41 15.98 11.56
N THR A 133 3.73 14.71 11.33
CA THR A 133 4.96 14.30 10.62
C THR A 133 4.66 13.97 9.16
N ALA A 134 5.38 14.60 8.23
CA ALA A 134 5.30 14.27 6.81
C ALA A 134 5.93 12.90 6.53
N LEU A 135 5.23 12.06 5.78
CA LEU A 135 5.74 10.77 5.27
C LEU A 135 6.39 10.96 3.90
N ILE A 136 5.83 11.84 3.08
CA ILE A 136 6.34 12.20 1.76
C ILE A 136 5.90 13.63 1.44
N VAL A 137 6.79 14.41 0.82
CA VAL A 137 6.58 15.79 0.39
C VAL A 137 7.12 15.96 -1.01
N ALA A 138 6.31 16.50 -1.92
CA ALA A 138 6.73 16.96 -3.23
C ALA A 138 6.72 18.50 -3.25
N GLY A 139 7.90 19.12 -3.42
CA GLY A 139 8.07 20.56 -3.38
C GLY A 139 7.41 21.29 -4.55
N GLY A 140 6.88 22.48 -4.30
CA GLY A 140 6.34 23.38 -5.31
C GLY A 140 7.43 24.17 -6.06
N GLY A 141 7.08 24.67 -7.25
CA GLY A 141 7.97 25.52 -8.05
C GLY A 141 7.94 26.99 -7.62
N GLY A 142 9.03 27.72 -7.88
CA GLY A 142 9.08 29.17 -7.65
C GLY A 142 8.25 29.97 -8.67
N GLY A 143 7.86 31.19 -8.33
CA GLY A 143 7.17 32.12 -9.20
C GLY A 143 8.12 32.88 -10.13
N ALA A 144 7.59 33.43 -11.21
CA ALA A 144 8.36 34.20 -12.19
C ALA A 144 8.57 35.66 -11.77
N GLY A 145 9.70 36.25 -12.18
CA GLY A 145 9.98 37.68 -12.02
C GLY A 145 9.25 38.57 -13.05
N ALA A 146 9.07 39.84 -12.71
CA ALA A 146 8.36 40.83 -13.52
C ALA A 146 9.23 41.50 -14.60
N ASN A 147 8.57 42.23 -15.51
CA ASN A 147 9.11 43.03 -16.62
C ASN A 147 9.63 42.22 -17.83
N GLY A 148 9.91 42.91 -18.94
CA GLY A 148 10.46 42.32 -20.17
C GLY A 148 11.83 41.67 -19.94
N GLY A 149 11.87 40.34 -19.92
CA GLY A 149 13.06 39.56 -19.54
C GLY A 149 13.08 39.09 -18.09
N GLY A 150 11.91 39.06 -17.42
CA GLY A 150 11.73 38.49 -16.10
C GLY A 150 12.25 37.06 -15.98
N GLY A 151 12.88 36.76 -14.84
CA GLY A 151 13.44 35.45 -14.58
C GLY A 151 12.36 34.37 -14.42
N ALA A 152 12.59 33.18 -14.98
CA ALA A 152 11.74 32.02 -14.78
C ALA A 152 11.90 31.48 -13.34
N GLY A 153 10.81 30.99 -12.78
CA GLY A 153 10.84 30.33 -11.47
C GLY A 153 11.58 29.00 -11.54
N GLY A 154 12.29 28.65 -10.47
CA GLY A 154 12.97 27.37 -10.34
C GLY A 154 11.98 26.24 -10.08
N PRO A 155 12.02 25.14 -10.85
CA PRO A 155 11.33 23.90 -10.49
C PRO A 155 11.59 23.42 -9.06
N GLY A 156 10.55 22.88 -8.42
CA GLY A 156 10.69 22.09 -7.19
C GLY A 156 11.42 20.77 -7.46
N GLY A 157 12.05 20.19 -6.45
CA GLY A 157 12.75 18.90 -6.57
C GLY A 157 13.19 18.37 -5.21
N GLN A 158 13.90 17.22 -5.14
CA GLN A 158 14.52 16.78 -3.89
C GLN A 158 15.42 17.89 -3.33
N THR A 159 16.31 18.40 -4.18
CA THR A 159 16.80 19.78 -4.07
C THR A 159 16.06 20.59 -5.12
N GLY A 160 15.35 21.64 -4.69
CA GLY A 160 14.74 22.61 -5.58
C GLY A 160 15.81 23.32 -6.39
N THR A 161 15.42 23.83 -7.55
CA THR A 161 16.34 24.54 -8.44
C THR A 161 16.27 26.04 -8.20
N THR A 162 17.37 26.73 -8.45
CA THR A 162 17.45 28.19 -8.39
C THR A 162 16.66 28.81 -9.54
N GLY A 163 15.85 29.84 -9.24
CA GLY A 163 15.18 30.64 -10.26
C GLY A 163 16.20 31.41 -11.10
N THR A 164 15.83 31.78 -12.33
CA THR A 164 16.77 32.51 -13.17
C THR A 164 16.83 33.99 -12.77
N ALA A 165 18.01 34.60 -12.93
CA ALA A 165 18.15 36.05 -12.77
C ALA A 165 17.36 36.81 -13.85
N GLY A 166 17.00 38.06 -13.56
CA GLY A 166 16.33 38.94 -14.53
C GLY A 166 17.29 39.45 -15.61
N SER A 167 16.77 39.69 -16.83
CA SER A 167 17.51 40.30 -17.96
C SER A 167 18.87 39.64 -18.22
N SER A 168 18.91 38.31 -18.26
CA SER A 168 20.13 37.51 -18.48
C SER A 168 21.26 37.80 -17.47
N GLY A 169 20.91 38.12 -16.22
CA GLY A 169 21.87 38.32 -15.12
C GLY A 169 22.21 39.77 -14.81
N GLN A 170 21.61 40.73 -15.53
CA GLN A 170 21.79 42.16 -15.28
C GLN A 170 20.77 42.73 -14.29
N GLY A 171 19.62 42.05 -14.13
CA GLY A 171 18.57 42.42 -13.19
C GLY A 171 18.73 41.77 -11.82
N GLY A 172 17.61 41.52 -11.14
CA GLY A 172 17.63 40.86 -9.83
C GLY A 172 18.29 39.49 -9.89
N GLY A 173 18.91 39.08 -8.77
CA GLY A 173 19.44 37.73 -8.60
C GLY A 173 18.31 36.71 -8.39
N GLY A 174 18.45 35.51 -8.96
CA GLY A 174 17.49 34.42 -8.75
C GLY A 174 17.46 33.94 -7.30
N GLY A 175 16.27 33.62 -6.80
CA GLY A 175 16.11 32.95 -5.51
C GLY A 175 16.66 31.53 -5.61
N THR A 176 17.48 31.12 -4.66
CA THR A 176 18.07 29.78 -4.67
C THR A 176 17.04 28.72 -4.30
N GLY A 177 17.18 27.52 -4.87
CA GLY A 177 16.33 26.39 -4.52
C GLY A 177 16.67 25.82 -3.13
N ALA A 178 15.67 25.25 -2.46
CA ALA A 178 15.86 24.63 -1.14
C ALA A 178 16.41 23.21 -1.23
N THR A 179 17.08 22.75 -0.18
CA THR A 179 17.45 21.34 0.00
C THR A 179 16.53 20.70 1.06
N PRO A 180 16.51 19.36 1.21
CA PRO A 180 15.74 18.71 2.28
C PRO A 180 16.19 19.10 3.70
N THR A 181 17.32 19.81 3.83
CA THR A 181 17.95 20.16 5.11
C THR A 181 18.13 21.66 5.33
N ALA A 182 17.88 22.51 4.31
CA ALA A 182 18.06 23.95 4.42
C ALA A 182 17.13 24.72 3.47
N PRO A 183 16.64 25.90 3.89
CA PRO A 183 15.86 26.77 3.01
C PRO A 183 16.69 27.39 1.90
N GLY A 184 16.02 27.74 0.81
CA GLY A 184 16.60 28.56 -0.24
C GLY A 184 16.83 29.99 0.25
N LEU A 185 17.99 30.54 -0.06
CA LEU A 185 18.31 31.95 0.13
C LEU A 185 17.62 32.82 -0.93
N GLY A 186 17.16 33.99 -0.51
CA GLY A 186 16.58 35.00 -1.37
C GLY A 186 17.61 35.61 -2.33
N GLY A 187 17.13 36.03 -3.49
CA GLY A 187 17.94 36.64 -4.53
C GLY A 187 18.30 38.09 -4.21
N ASN A 188 19.53 38.49 -4.54
CA ASN A 188 19.99 39.86 -4.34
C ASN A 188 19.21 40.85 -5.20
N ALA A 189 18.98 42.06 -4.66
CA ALA A 189 18.41 43.17 -5.41
C ALA A 189 19.37 43.72 -6.47
N GLN A 190 18.81 44.39 -7.48
CA GLN A 190 19.55 45.26 -8.38
C GLN A 190 19.17 46.73 -8.15
N GLY A 191 20.17 47.60 -8.01
CA GLY A 191 19.95 49.03 -7.76
C GLY A 191 19.32 49.28 -6.40
N SER A 192 18.33 50.17 -6.34
CA SER A 192 17.63 50.53 -5.10
C SER A 192 16.46 49.60 -4.75
N ALA A 193 16.28 48.51 -5.50
CA ALA A 193 15.23 47.53 -5.24
C ALA A 193 15.46 46.73 -3.97
N GLN A 194 14.44 45.96 -3.56
CA GLN A 194 14.56 45.02 -2.45
C GLN A 194 14.99 43.63 -2.94
N GLY A 195 15.77 42.94 -2.12
CA GLY A 195 16.12 41.54 -2.35
C GLY A 195 14.93 40.64 -2.03
N GLY A 196 14.95 39.43 -2.56
CA GLY A 196 14.01 38.39 -2.15
C GLY A 196 14.32 37.94 -0.71
N GLU A 197 13.30 37.45 -0.03
CA GLU A 197 13.45 36.85 1.28
C GLU A 197 13.91 35.39 1.16
N ASN A 198 14.57 34.88 2.21
CA ASN A 198 14.86 33.46 2.32
C ASN A 198 13.56 32.67 2.51
N GLY A 199 13.54 31.43 2.05
CA GLY A 199 12.53 30.47 2.47
C GLY A 199 12.70 30.06 3.93
N ALA A 200 11.78 29.25 4.40
CA ALA A 200 11.76 28.65 5.73
C ALA A 200 11.26 27.20 5.66
N ALA A 201 11.16 26.52 6.79
CA ALA A 201 10.51 25.22 6.86
C ALA A 201 9.04 25.35 6.39
N GLY A 202 8.63 24.55 5.41
CA GLY A 202 7.28 24.59 4.86
C GLY A 202 6.95 25.76 3.94
N GLN A 203 7.74 26.84 3.90
CA GLN A 203 7.34 28.13 3.33
C GLN A 203 8.40 28.69 2.38
N GLY A 204 7.99 29.11 1.19
CA GLY A 204 8.82 29.84 0.24
C GLY A 204 9.00 31.30 0.64
N GLY A 205 10.14 31.88 0.27
CA GLY A 205 10.46 33.28 0.54
C GLY A 205 9.65 34.24 -0.34
N LYS A 206 9.29 35.41 0.19
CA LYS A 206 8.66 36.47 -0.59
C LYS A 206 9.63 37.04 -1.63
N GLY A 207 9.13 37.36 -2.82
CA GLY A 207 9.91 38.05 -3.85
C GLY A 207 10.29 39.48 -3.44
N GLY A 208 11.39 40.00 -3.99
CA GLY A 208 11.85 41.36 -3.73
C GLY A 208 10.97 42.40 -4.43
N SER A 209 10.61 43.46 -3.71
CA SER A 209 9.71 44.51 -4.20
C SER A 209 10.44 45.60 -5.00
N TRP A 210 9.79 46.07 -6.07
CA TRP A 210 10.12 47.32 -6.76
C TRP A 210 8.92 47.77 -7.60
N VAL A 211 8.92 49.04 -8.04
CA VAL A 211 7.81 49.68 -8.75
C VAL A 211 7.23 48.79 -9.85
N ASP A 212 8.05 48.29 -10.79
CA ASP A 212 7.64 47.59 -12.02
C ASP A 212 8.43 46.30 -12.33
N ALA A 213 9.37 45.93 -11.45
CA ALA A 213 10.30 44.82 -11.66
C ALA A 213 10.53 44.03 -10.37
N ALA A 214 9.42 43.57 -9.78
CA ALA A 214 9.41 42.70 -8.62
C ALA A 214 9.93 41.28 -8.93
N GLY A 215 10.49 40.62 -7.91
CA GLY A 215 10.91 39.23 -7.96
C GLY A 215 9.76 38.25 -7.71
N GLY A 216 9.88 37.03 -8.22
CA GLY A 216 8.91 35.96 -7.99
C GLY A 216 9.05 35.31 -6.62
N GLY A 217 7.96 34.77 -6.07
CA GLY A 217 7.96 34.08 -4.78
C GLY A 217 8.63 32.69 -4.82
N GLY A 218 9.19 32.22 -3.72
CA GLY A 218 9.77 30.88 -3.62
C GLY A 218 8.72 29.77 -3.54
N GLY A 219 9.02 28.57 -4.03
CA GLY A 219 8.14 27.40 -3.92
C GLY A 219 8.16 26.77 -2.52
N GLY A 220 7.03 26.20 -2.08
CA GLY A 220 6.91 25.48 -0.81
C GLY A 220 7.53 24.08 -0.85
N GLY A 221 7.79 23.47 0.30
CA GLY A 221 8.42 22.15 0.40
C GLY A 221 8.70 21.77 1.84
N VAL A 222 9.56 20.79 2.08
CA VAL A 222 10.12 20.56 3.43
C VAL A 222 10.78 21.84 3.93
N TYR A 223 11.61 22.42 3.08
CA TYR A 223 11.98 23.82 3.12
C TYR A 223 11.55 24.47 1.80
N GLY A 224 11.13 25.73 1.89
CA GLY A 224 10.80 26.51 0.71
C GLY A 224 12.01 27.18 0.09
N GLY A 225 11.92 27.41 -1.23
CA GLY A 225 12.94 28.15 -1.98
C GLY A 225 12.95 29.64 -1.61
N GLY A 226 14.04 30.33 -1.94
CA GLY A 226 14.13 31.77 -1.73
C GLY A 226 13.33 32.56 -2.77
N GLY A 227 12.86 33.75 -2.41
CA GLY A 227 12.25 34.68 -3.37
C GLY A 227 13.29 35.25 -4.34
N GLY A 228 12.89 35.60 -5.55
CA GLY A 228 13.74 36.31 -6.51
C GLY A 228 13.98 37.76 -6.09
N GLY A 229 15.12 38.33 -6.46
CA GLY A 229 15.41 39.74 -6.23
C GLY A 229 14.61 40.67 -7.16
N GLY A 230 14.21 41.83 -6.63
CA GLY A 230 13.68 42.93 -7.43
C GLY A 230 14.79 43.69 -8.16
N SER A 231 14.42 44.53 -9.13
CA SER A 231 15.36 45.32 -9.92
C SER A 231 14.85 46.74 -10.15
N GLN A 232 15.75 47.73 -10.16
CA GLN A 232 15.36 49.12 -10.43
C GLN A 232 15.31 49.46 -11.92
N ASN A 233 16.23 48.91 -12.72
CA ASN A 233 16.46 49.34 -14.11
C ASN A 233 16.28 48.20 -15.13
N TYR A 234 15.99 47.00 -14.66
CA TYR A 234 15.92 45.79 -15.47
C TYR A 234 14.74 44.92 -15.02
N ALA A 235 14.76 43.63 -15.32
CA ALA A 235 13.73 42.71 -14.90
C ALA A 235 13.98 42.12 -13.50
N GLY A 236 12.89 41.73 -12.85
CA GLY A 236 12.92 40.96 -11.61
C GLY A 236 13.31 39.51 -11.86
N ALA A 237 13.81 38.83 -10.83
CA ALA A 237 14.24 37.45 -10.92
C ALA A 237 13.14 36.45 -10.54
N GLY A 238 13.29 35.20 -10.97
CA GLY A 238 12.42 34.11 -10.51
C GLY A 238 12.79 33.64 -9.09
N GLY A 239 11.80 33.16 -8.35
CA GLY A 239 12.00 32.49 -7.08
C GLY A 239 12.54 31.06 -7.26
N GLY A 240 13.19 30.53 -6.23
CA GLY A 240 13.69 29.14 -6.21
C GLY A 240 12.59 28.13 -5.89
N GLY A 241 12.75 26.89 -6.35
CA GLY A 241 11.85 25.80 -6.02
C GLY A 241 12.03 25.26 -4.60
N GLY A 242 10.97 24.69 -4.03
CA GLY A 242 11.03 24.04 -2.72
C GLY A 242 11.56 22.61 -2.79
N SER A 243 11.89 22.05 -1.63
CA SER A 243 12.52 20.73 -1.50
C SER A 243 11.53 19.60 -1.21
N SER A 244 11.79 18.41 -1.74
CA SER A 244 11.03 17.18 -1.53
C SER A 244 11.71 16.23 -0.53
N ILE A 245 10.93 15.35 0.12
CA ILE A 245 11.43 14.23 0.94
C ILE A 245 10.48 13.04 0.87
N GLY A 246 10.96 11.86 1.23
CA GLY A 246 10.19 10.62 1.28
C GLY A 246 11.00 9.52 1.98
N PRO A 247 10.40 8.35 2.22
CA PRO A 247 11.13 7.20 2.76
C PRO A 247 12.28 6.75 1.83
N ALA A 248 13.12 5.85 2.34
CA ALA A 248 14.17 5.24 1.53
C ALA A 248 13.58 4.57 0.28
N GLY A 249 14.20 4.82 -0.88
CA GLY A 249 13.72 4.32 -2.17
C GLY A 249 12.74 5.23 -2.91
N THR A 250 12.34 6.37 -2.33
CA THR A 250 11.56 7.38 -3.07
C THR A 250 12.37 7.93 -4.25
N VAL A 251 11.73 7.97 -5.42
CA VAL A 251 12.25 8.60 -6.64
C VAL A 251 11.70 10.02 -6.72
N PHE A 252 12.57 10.98 -7.04
CA PHE A 252 12.16 12.39 -7.18
C PHE A 252 12.43 12.88 -8.59
N THR A 253 11.41 13.47 -9.21
CA THR A 253 11.52 14.13 -10.50
C THR A 253 11.37 15.64 -10.29
N SER A 254 12.34 16.42 -10.76
CA SER A 254 12.25 17.88 -10.72
C SER A 254 11.34 18.39 -11.85
N GLY A 255 10.48 19.35 -11.55
CA GLY A 255 9.65 20.02 -12.55
C GLY A 255 8.68 19.12 -13.34
N ALA A 256 7.97 18.24 -12.63
CA ALA A 256 7.07 17.25 -13.21
C ALA A 256 5.61 17.74 -13.39
N LYS A 257 5.16 18.75 -12.62
CA LYS A 257 3.74 19.16 -12.59
C LYS A 257 3.53 20.63 -12.87
N ALA A 258 2.66 20.90 -13.85
CA ALA A 258 2.04 22.21 -14.07
C ALA A 258 0.69 22.29 -13.33
N GLY A 259 0.27 23.50 -12.98
CA GLY A 259 -1.01 23.72 -12.29
C GLY A 259 -0.94 23.42 -10.80
N ASP A 260 -2.09 23.05 -10.24
CA ASP A 260 -2.18 22.58 -8.85
C ASP A 260 -1.45 21.24 -8.65
N GLY A 261 -1.14 20.96 -7.40
CA GLY A 261 -0.56 19.69 -7.00
C GLY A 261 -1.52 18.52 -7.17
N GLN A 262 -1.03 17.33 -6.88
CA GLN A 262 -1.85 16.12 -6.84
C GLN A 262 -1.21 15.10 -5.91
N VAL A 263 -2.02 14.29 -5.24
CA VAL A 263 -1.56 13.09 -4.55
C VAL A 263 -2.38 11.91 -5.04
N VAL A 264 -1.72 10.85 -5.49
CA VAL A 264 -2.34 9.57 -5.84
C VAL A 264 -1.82 8.53 -4.86
N ILE A 265 -2.74 7.84 -4.20
CA ILE A 265 -2.44 6.72 -3.28
C ILE A 265 -2.97 5.46 -3.93
N SER A 266 -2.12 4.46 -4.10
CA SER A 266 -2.50 3.15 -4.66
C SER A 266 -2.18 2.02 -3.68
N PHE A 267 -3.04 1.02 -3.61
CA PHE A 267 -2.93 -0.09 -2.67
C PHE A 267 -3.72 -1.31 -3.16
N THR A 268 -3.49 -2.46 -2.54
CA THR A 268 -4.27 -3.67 -2.75
C THR A 268 -4.97 -4.06 -1.47
N TYR A 269 -6.23 -4.49 -1.56
CA TYR A 269 -6.97 -4.98 -0.40
C TYR A 269 -6.39 -6.32 0.04
N THR A 270 -6.29 -6.56 1.34
CA THR A 270 -5.81 -7.84 1.87
C THR A 270 -7.01 -8.70 2.25
N PRO A 271 -7.35 -9.73 1.45
CA PRO A 271 -8.43 -10.64 1.80
C PRO A 271 -8.01 -11.59 2.91
N THR A 272 -9.00 -12.17 3.60
CA THR A 272 -8.80 -13.28 4.53
C THR A 272 -9.19 -14.59 3.84
N LEU A 273 -8.35 -15.62 3.96
CA LEU A 273 -8.62 -16.95 3.42
C LEU A 273 -8.47 -17.98 4.55
N THR A 274 -9.53 -18.73 4.81
CA THR A 274 -9.52 -19.84 5.77
C THR A 274 -9.84 -21.15 5.07
N VAL A 275 -9.47 -22.28 5.68
CA VAL A 275 -9.76 -23.61 5.16
C VAL A 275 -10.32 -24.51 6.25
N ALA A 276 -11.37 -25.25 5.91
CA ALA A 276 -12.00 -26.26 6.74
C ALA A 276 -11.99 -27.61 6.00
N ALA A 277 -11.21 -28.55 6.51
CA ALA A 277 -11.11 -29.90 6.00
C ALA A 277 -12.37 -30.71 6.36
N SER A 278 -12.66 -31.75 5.59
CA SER A 278 -13.79 -32.64 5.84
C SER A 278 -13.64 -33.39 7.17
N ALA A 279 -14.74 -33.93 7.68
CA ALA A 279 -14.70 -34.81 8.84
C ALA A 279 -13.78 -36.02 8.62
N GLY A 280 -13.26 -36.59 9.71
CA GLY A 280 -12.41 -37.78 9.68
C GLY A 280 -13.13 -38.98 9.06
N VAL A 281 -12.37 -39.84 8.38
CA VAL A 281 -12.86 -41.04 7.71
C VAL A 281 -12.02 -42.26 8.09
N THR A 282 -12.54 -43.46 7.87
CA THR A 282 -11.72 -44.68 7.86
C THR A 282 -11.00 -44.83 6.52
N LEU A 283 -9.87 -45.54 6.49
CA LEU A 283 -9.12 -45.83 5.27
C LEU A 283 -10.04 -46.42 4.19
N GLY A 284 -9.96 -45.87 2.97
CA GLY A 284 -10.89 -46.14 1.86
C GLY A 284 -12.02 -45.11 1.71
N GLY A 285 -12.29 -44.31 2.75
CA GLY A 285 -13.15 -43.12 2.66
C GLY A 285 -12.51 -41.98 1.87
N GLN A 286 -13.33 -41.02 1.44
CA GLN A 286 -12.86 -39.84 0.71
C GLN A 286 -12.80 -38.60 1.61
N ILE A 287 -11.79 -37.76 1.41
CA ILE A 287 -11.60 -36.49 2.13
C ILE A 287 -11.55 -35.32 1.14
N GLY A 288 -11.88 -34.12 1.61
CA GLY A 288 -11.85 -32.87 0.84
C GLY A 288 -11.74 -31.66 1.77
N ALA A 289 -11.84 -30.45 1.23
CA ALA A 289 -11.83 -29.21 2.01
C ALA A 289 -12.76 -28.13 1.44
N THR A 290 -13.12 -27.17 2.30
CA THR A 290 -13.82 -25.94 1.94
C THR A 290 -12.97 -24.75 2.32
N ALA A 291 -12.58 -23.92 1.36
CA ALA A 291 -11.92 -22.64 1.60
C ALA A 291 -12.95 -21.52 1.67
N THR A 292 -12.83 -20.57 2.58
CA THR A 292 -13.69 -19.39 2.66
C THR A 292 -12.87 -18.14 2.39
N LEU A 293 -13.15 -17.47 1.27
CA LEU A 293 -12.52 -16.21 0.88
C LEU A 293 -13.40 -15.04 1.32
N VAL A 294 -12.84 -14.14 2.13
CA VAL A 294 -13.49 -12.90 2.56
C VAL A 294 -12.68 -11.72 2.05
N SER A 295 -13.32 -10.84 1.27
CA SER A 295 -12.77 -9.56 0.82
C SER A 295 -13.84 -8.48 0.93
N SER A 296 -13.41 -7.23 1.05
CA SER A 296 -14.31 -6.07 1.00
C SER A 296 -14.50 -5.53 -0.42
N HIS A 297 -13.77 -6.07 -1.40
CA HIS A 297 -13.68 -5.55 -2.76
C HIS A 297 -13.69 -6.68 -3.79
N GLU A 298 -13.76 -6.29 -5.07
CA GLU A 298 -13.80 -7.20 -6.20
C GLU A 298 -12.66 -8.24 -6.14
N THR A 299 -13.02 -9.48 -6.39
CA THR A 299 -12.11 -10.64 -6.41
C THR A 299 -12.18 -11.32 -7.77
N SER A 300 -11.03 -11.70 -8.31
CA SER A 300 -10.92 -12.61 -9.46
C SER A 300 -9.73 -13.56 -9.27
N GLY A 301 -9.32 -14.32 -10.27
CA GLY A 301 -8.19 -15.25 -10.17
C GLY A 301 -8.64 -16.66 -9.77
N THR A 302 -7.86 -17.34 -8.93
CA THR A 302 -8.07 -18.77 -8.61
C THR A 302 -7.75 -19.09 -7.15
N ILE A 303 -8.40 -20.12 -6.61
CA ILE A 303 -8.00 -20.80 -5.37
C ILE A 303 -7.42 -22.17 -5.72
N THR A 304 -6.24 -22.48 -5.19
CA THR A 304 -5.60 -23.79 -5.31
C THR A 304 -5.63 -24.50 -3.97
N PHE A 305 -6.33 -25.63 -3.90
CA PHE A 305 -6.34 -26.54 -2.76
C PHE A 305 -5.15 -27.49 -2.84
N LYS A 306 -4.48 -27.71 -1.71
CA LYS A 306 -3.39 -28.67 -1.56
C LYS A 306 -3.60 -29.48 -0.28
N ALA A 307 -3.48 -30.81 -0.36
CA ALA A 307 -3.46 -31.65 0.84
C ALA A 307 -2.06 -32.25 1.05
N PHE A 308 -1.60 -32.28 2.29
CA PHE A 308 -0.30 -32.76 2.73
C PHE A 308 -0.50 -33.81 3.81
N GLY A 309 0.26 -34.90 3.80
CA GLY A 309 0.14 -35.91 4.84
C GLY A 309 0.54 -37.32 4.41
N PRO A 310 0.42 -38.29 5.31
CA PRO A 310 -0.11 -38.16 6.68
C PRO A 310 0.90 -37.64 7.74
N ALA A 311 2.17 -37.44 7.39
CA ALA A 311 3.25 -37.07 8.32
C ALA A 311 3.84 -35.66 8.07
N ASP A 312 3.13 -34.80 7.35
CA ASP A 312 3.58 -33.45 7.01
C ASP A 312 2.80 -32.40 7.82
N ALA A 313 3.31 -32.10 9.01
CA ALA A 313 2.67 -31.15 9.92
C ALA A 313 2.85 -29.68 9.51
N THR A 314 3.80 -29.41 8.61
CA THR A 314 4.20 -28.05 8.18
C THR A 314 3.76 -27.73 6.75
N CYS A 315 3.11 -28.67 6.06
CA CYS A 315 2.71 -28.54 4.66
C CYS A 315 3.85 -28.12 3.73
N SER A 316 5.07 -28.59 4.02
CA SER A 316 6.29 -28.19 3.31
C SER A 316 6.75 -29.22 2.29
N GLY A 317 6.24 -30.45 2.37
CA GLY A 317 6.51 -31.53 1.44
C GLY A 317 5.72 -31.39 0.13
N ALA A 318 5.79 -32.42 -0.72
CA ALA A 318 4.98 -32.48 -1.92
C ALA A 318 3.51 -32.75 -1.55
N PRO A 319 2.55 -31.98 -2.08
CA PRO A 319 1.14 -32.23 -1.82
C PRO A 319 0.72 -33.56 -2.44
N VAL A 320 -0.06 -34.36 -1.70
CA VAL A 320 -0.66 -35.62 -2.17
C VAL A 320 -1.93 -35.41 -2.99
N PHE A 321 -2.46 -34.19 -2.96
CA PHE A 321 -3.62 -33.75 -3.73
C PHE A 321 -3.46 -32.28 -4.10
N THR A 322 -3.84 -31.92 -5.32
CA THR A 322 -3.88 -30.52 -5.76
C THR A 322 -5.04 -30.30 -6.72
N GLU A 323 -5.80 -29.23 -6.50
CA GLU A 323 -6.89 -28.81 -7.39
C GLU A 323 -6.98 -27.29 -7.42
N THR A 324 -7.29 -26.73 -8.59
CA THR A 324 -7.46 -25.29 -8.76
C THR A 324 -8.88 -24.98 -9.24
N SER A 325 -9.53 -24.00 -8.62
CA SER A 325 -10.86 -23.51 -8.99
C SER A 325 -10.82 -22.00 -9.26
N PRO A 326 -11.55 -21.50 -10.29
CA PRO A 326 -11.65 -20.07 -10.54
C PRO A 326 -12.45 -19.37 -9.43
N VAL A 327 -12.04 -18.14 -9.09
CA VAL A 327 -12.73 -17.26 -8.15
C VAL A 327 -13.63 -16.31 -8.92
N THR A 328 -14.91 -16.32 -8.60
CA THR A 328 -15.93 -15.46 -9.23
C THR A 328 -16.63 -14.54 -8.22
N ALA A 329 -16.54 -14.84 -6.93
CA ALA A 329 -17.10 -14.04 -5.84
C ALA A 329 -16.41 -14.33 -4.50
N VAL A 330 -16.63 -13.48 -3.50
CA VAL A 330 -16.33 -13.83 -2.10
C VAL A 330 -17.25 -14.95 -1.61
N GLY A 331 -16.76 -15.81 -0.71
CA GLY A 331 -17.54 -16.90 -0.14
C GLY A 331 -16.82 -18.26 -0.11
N PRO A 332 -17.57 -19.35 0.10
CA PRO A 332 -17.02 -20.69 0.22
C PRO A 332 -16.74 -21.34 -1.15
N TYR A 333 -15.58 -21.97 -1.27
CA TYR A 333 -15.14 -22.79 -2.38
C TYR A 333 -14.86 -24.19 -1.88
N LYS A 334 -15.37 -25.22 -2.57
CA LYS A 334 -15.16 -26.62 -2.19
C LYS A 334 -14.19 -27.28 -3.16
N SER A 335 -13.24 -28.05 -2.63
CA SER A 335 -12.47 -28.97 -3.44
C SER A 335 -13.33 -30.19 -3.84
N SER A 336 -12.94 -30.86 -4.90
CA SER A 336 -13.21 -32.27 -5.11
C SER A 336 -12.63 -33.12 -3.97
N THR A 337 -13.04 -34.38 -3.91
CA THR A 337 -12.63 -35.33 -2.89
C THR A 337 -11.67 -36.37 -3.45
N PHE A 338 -10.76 -36.89 -2.62
CA PHE A 338 -9.86 -37.98 -2.97
C PHE A 338 -9.79 -39.04 -1.86
N THR A 339 -9.37 -40.26 -2.20
CA THR A 339 -9.20 -41.37 -1.24
C THR A 339 -7.74 -41.43 -0.76
N PRO A 340 -7.46 -41.21 0.53
CA PRO A 340 -6.11 -41.31 1.06
C PRO A 340 -5.54 -42.73 1.02
N ALA A 341 -4.26 -42.86 0.67
CA ALA A 341 -3.57 -44.15 0.57
C ALA A 341 -3.04 -44.69 1.91
N ALA A 342 -2.98 -43.85 2.95
CA ALA A 342 -2.43 -44.21 4.25
C ALA A 342 -3.26 -43.62 5.39
N VAL A 343 -3.15 -44.24 6.57
CA VAL A 343 -3.72 -43.72 7.81
C VAL A 343 -2.88 -42.57 8.37
N GLY A 344 -3.51 -41.68 9.12
CA GLY A 344 -2.88 -40.55 9.80
C GLY A 344 -3.55 -39.22 9.48
N THR A 345 -2.85 -38.10 9.72
CA THR A 345 -3.46 -36.76 9.63
C THR A 345 -3.06 -36.09 8.33
N TYR A 346 -4.06 -35.71 7.53
CA TYR A 346 -3.88 -34.91 6.34
C TYR A 346 -4.22 -33.45 6.64
N ARG A 347 -3.35 -32.53 6.25
CA ARG A 347 -3.51 -31.08 6.40
C ARG A 347 -3.77 -30.42 5.06
N TRP A 348 -4.60 -29.40 5.07
CA TRP A 348 -5.02 -28.68 3.88
C TRP A 348 -4.51 -27.25 3.87
N ILE A 349 -4.10 -26.78 2.69
CA ILE A 349 -3.88 -25.36 2.40
C ILE A 349 -4.78 -24.99 1.22
N ALA A 350 -5.32 -23.77 1.27
CA ALA A 350 -5.86 -23.07 0.13
C ALA A 350 -4.97 -21.86 -0.18
N ASP A 351 -4.57 -21.71 -1.44
CA ASP A 351 -3.81 -20.57 -1.96
C ASP A 351 -4.69 -19.77 -2.93
N TYR A 352 -5.08 -18.56 -2.55
CA TYR A 352 -5.72 -17.60 -3.44
C TYR A 352 -4.67 -16.79 -4.21
N SER A 353 -4.76 -16.79 -5.54
CA SER A 353 -3.78 -16.12 -6.42
C SER A 353 -3.83 -14.60 -6.39
N GLY A 354 -4.83 -14.00 -5.76
CA GLY A 354 -5.17 -12.60 -5.97
C GLY A 354 -5.92 -12.38 -7.30
N GLY A 355 -6.53 -11.20 -7.42
CA GLY A 355 -7.27 -10.77 -8.60
C GLY A 355 -8.30 -9.70 -8.26
N GLY A 356 -8.71 -8.90 -9.25
CA GLY A 356 -9.49 -7.69 -9.02
C GLY A 356 -8.62 -6.66 -8.32
N GLU A 357 -9.04 -6.16 -7.16
CA GLU A 357 -8.23 -5.28 -6.30
C GLU A 357 -7.72 -5.99 -5.03
N SER A 358 -7.90 -7.30 -4.94
CA SER A 358 -7.58 -8.12 -3.78
C SER A 358 -6.24 -8.85 -3.96
N ALA A 359 -5.32 -8.65 -3.02
CA ALA A 359 -4.01 -9.30 -2.98
C ALA A 359 -4.11 -10.84 -2.81
N PRO A 360 -3.06 -11.60 -3.15
CA PRO A 360 -2.99 -13.03 -2.87
C PRO A 360 -3.09 -13.31 -1.36
N ALA A 361 -3.68 -14.45 -1.01
CA ALA A 361 -3.78 -14.91 0.38
C ALA A 361 -3.63 -16.42 0.47
N THR A 362 -3.01 -16.90 1.55
CA THR A 362 -2.82 -18.32 1.83
C THR A 362 -3.41 -18.64 3.19
N SER A 363 -4.18 -19.73 3.29
CA SER A 363 -4.71 -20.22 4.56
C SER A 363 -3.59 -20.84 5.41
N ASP A 364 -3.72 -20.78 6.73
CA ASP A 364 -2.74 -21.39 7.64
C ASP A 364 -2.88 -22.94 7.70
N CYS A 365 -1.77 -23.64 7.52
CA CYS A 365 -1.65 -25.10 7.61
C CYS A 365 -1.80 -25.62 9.06
N ALA A 366 -1.42 -24.82 10.04
CA ALA A 366 -1.43 -25.21 11.45
C ALA A 366 -2.83 -25.14 12.07
N GLU A 367 -3.78 -24.48 11.42
CA GLU A 367 -5.17 -24.35 11.87
C GLU A 367 -5.80 -25.72 12.12
N ALA A 368 -6.50 -25.86 13.26
CA ALA A 368 -7.11 -27.12 13.63
C ALA A 368 -8.20 -27.54 12.63
N SER A 369 -8.91 -26.56 12.06
CA SER A 369 -9.90 -26.80 11.01
C SER A 369 -9.29 -27.29 9.71
N ALA A 370 -7.98 -27.10 9.49
CA ALA A 370 -7.29 -27.51 8.27
C ALA A 370 -6.92 -29.01 8.25
N ALA A 371 -7.22 -29.77 9.31
CA ALA A 371 -6.82 -31.17 9.43
C ALA A 371 -7.99 -32.16 9.30
N THR A 372 -7.76 -33.26 8.58
CA THR A 372 -8.63 -34.45 8.55
C THR A 372 -7.83 -35.68 8.98
N THR A 373 -8.40 -36.49 9.87
CA THR A 373 -7.78 -37.77 10.30
C THR A 373 -8.34 -38.95 9.51
N VAL A 374 -7.45 -39.83 9.04
CA VAL A 374 -7.78 -41.10 8.40
C VAL A 374 -7.43 -42.24 9.36
N SER A 375 -8.44 -42.92 9.88
CA SER A 375 -8.29 -44.02 10.84
C SER A 375 -8.24 -45.37 10.15
N ALA A 376 -7.62 -46.37 10.79
CA ALA A 376 -7.68 -47.74 10.29
C ALA A 376 -9.13 -48.26 10.27
N VAL A 377 -9.46 -49.12 9.31
CA VAL A 377 -10.71 -49.88 9.36
C VAL A 377 -10.62 -50.84 10.55
N GLU A 378 -11.58 -50.78 11.47
CA GLU A 378 -11.59 -51.68 12.62
C GLU A 378 -11.68 -53.13 12.11
N ALA A 379 -10.74 -53.98 12.54
CA ALA A 379 -10.76 -55.38 12.18
C ALA A 379 -12.05 -56.03 12.70
N PRO A 380 -12.67 -56.97 11.97
CA PRO A 380 -13.80 -57.72 12.48
C PRO A 380 -13.42 -58.32 13.84
N LYS A 381 -14.22 -58.03 14.88
CA LYS A 381 -14.02 -58.64 16.19
C LYS A 381 -13.95 -60.16 16.00
N PRO A 382 -12.88 -60.84 16.46
CA PRO A 382 -12.78 -62.28 16.30
C PRO A 382 -14.03 -62.94 16.90
N PRO A 383 -14.58 -63.99 16.27
CA PRO A 383 -15.73 -64.70 16.82
C PRO A 383 -15.39 -65.11 18.26
N VAL A 384 -16.28 -64.78 19.19
CA VAL A 384 -16.12 -65.14 20.60
C VAL A 384 -16.05 -66.66 20.65
N SER A 385 -14.91 -67.22 21.06
CA SER A 385 -14.79 -68.66 21.27
C SER A 385 -15.88 -69.09 22.26
N PRO A 386 -16.67 -70.14 21.99
CA PRO A 386 -17.61 -70.66 22.98
C PRO A 386 -16.84 -71.03 24.25
N PRO A 387 -17.42 -70.82 25.45
CA PRO A 387 -16.79 -71.22 26.70
C PRO A 387 -16.50 -72.74 26.67
N PRO A 388 -15.43 -73.21 27.33
CA PRO A 388 -15.09 -74.63 27.35
C PRO A 388 -16.27 -75.44 27.90
N SER A 389 -16.74 -76.40 27.12
CA SER A 389 -17.76 -77.36 27.55
C SER A 389 -17.12 -78.43 28.42
N VAL A 390 -17.40 -78.41 29.72
CA VAL A 390 -16.99 -79.46 30.65
C VAL A 390 -17.94 -80.66 30.52
N ARG A 391 -17.43 -81.81 30.10
CA ARG A 391 -18.17 -83.07 30.13
C ARG A 391 -17.98 -83.76 31.47
N ILE A 392 -19.05 -83.85 32.28
CA ILE A 392 -19.03 -84.61 33.54
C ILE A 392 -19.32 -86.09 33.21
N VAL A 393 -18.32 -86.95 33.36
CA VAL A 393 -18.48 -88.41 33.19
C VAL A 393 -18.75 -89.06 34.54
N TYR A 394 -19.89 -89.73 34.64
CA TYR A 394 -20.25 -90.50 35.84
C TYR A 394 -19.69 -91.92 35.72
N SER A 395 -18.88 -92.34 36.70
CA SER A 395 -18.51 -93.75 36.88
C SER A 395 -18.94 -94.25 38.27
N PRO A 396 -19.78 -95.30 38.37
CA PRO A 396 -20.16 -95.88 39.65
C PRO A 396 -18.98 -96.65 40.26
N ASN A 397 -18.62 -96.28 41.50
CA ASN A 397 -17.52 -96.89 42.23
C ASN A 397 -17.89 -98.31 42.68
N LYS A 398 -17.23 -99.35 42.14
CA LYS A 398 -17.65 -100.76 42.28
C LYS A 398 -17.24 -101.45 43.58
N ALA A 399 -16.78 -100.73 44.60
CA ALA A 399 -16.25 -101.38 45.81
C ALA A 399 -16.49 -100.58 47.09
N HIS A 400 -17.68 -100.67 47.70
CA HIS A 400 -17.81 -100.83 49.16
C HIS A 400 -19.24 -101.12 49.63
N ARG A 401 -19.36 -102.00 50.65
CA ARG A 401 -20.62 -102.40 51.30
C ARG A 401 -21.22 -101.24 52.13
N PRO A 402 -22.56 -101.16 52.26
CA PRO A 402 -23.23 -99.99 52.83
C PRO A 402 -23.17 -100.00 54.35
N ASN A 403 -22.90 -98.85 54.96
CA ASN A 403 -23.29 -98.61 56.34
C ASN A 403 -24.08 -97.30 56.45
N ARG A 404 -25.07 -97.32 57.35
CA ARG A 404 -26.14 -96.34 57.55
C ARG A 404 -25.65 -94.89 57.47
N ALA A 405 -26.41 -94.08 56.71
CA ALA A 405 -26.27 -92.64 56.51
C ALA A 405 -25.10 -92.19 55.61
N GLY A 406 -25.22 -92.43 54.31
CA GLY A 406 -24.38 -91.81 53.29
C GLY A 406 -24.78 -92.26 51.89
N GLY A 407 -25.29 -91.36 51.06
CA GLY A 407 -25.62 -91.63 49.66
C GLY A 407 -24.40 -92.06 48.83
N PRO A 408 -24.60 -92.49 47.58
CA PRO A 408 -23.50 -92.91 46.71
C PRO A 408 -22.42 -91.83 46.64
N ARG A 409 -21.13 -92.23 46.73
CA ARG A 409 -19.99 -91.34 46.51
C ARG A 409 -19.60 -91.40 45.03
N TYR A 410 -19.52 -90.23 44.42
CA TYR A 410 -19.23 -90.03 43.01
C TYR A 410 -17.80 -89.50 42.92
N THR A 411 -16.99 -90.04 42.01
CA THR A 411 -15.72 -89.43 41.65
C THR A 411 -15.96 -88.52 40.45
N PHE A 412 -15.66 -87.23 40.60
CA PHE A 412 -15.73 -86.27 39.50
C PHE A 412 -14.37 -86.22 38.82
N THR A 413 -14.29 -86.68 37.57
CA THR A 413 -13.12 -86.47 36.73
C THR A 413 -13.44 -85.35 35.76
N PHE A 414 -12.72 -84.24 35.86
CA PHE A 414 -12.78 -83.16 34.88
C PHE A 414 -11.87 -83.54 33.71
N ILE A 415 -12.45 -83.69 32.53
CA ILE A 415 -11.70 -83.89 31.29
C ILE A 415 -11.75 -82.56 30.54
N ASP A 416 -10.57 -81.98 30.30
CA ASP A 416 -10.43 -80.86 29.39
C ASP A 416 -10.48 -81.39 27.96
N GLU A 417 -11.47 -80.98 27.17
CA GLU A 417 -11.65 -81.41 25.78
C GLU A 417 -11.15 -80.35 24.78
N THR A 418 -10.15 -79.55 25.14
CA THR A 418 -9.42 -78.75 24.15
C THR A 418 -8.63 -79.68 23.20
N PRO A 419 -8.78 -79.57 21.87
CA PRO A 419 -7.95 -80.27 20.89
C PRO A 419 -6.46 -79.92 20.99
#